data_AF-A0A7C8RDW1-F1
#
_entry.id   AF-A0A7C8RDW1-F1
#
_cell.length_a   1.000
_cell.length_b   1.000
_cell.length_c   1.000
_cell.angle_alpha   90.00
_cell.angle_beta   90.00
_cell.angle_gamma   90.00
#
_symmetry.space_group_name_H-M   'P 1'
#
loop_
_entity.id
_entity.type
_entity.pdbx_description
1 polymer ?
#
loop_
_entity_poly.entity_id
_entity_poly.type
_entity_poly.pdbx_seq_one_letter_code
_entity_poly.pdbx_strand_id
1 'polypeptide(L)'
;MHQPPPHYTYQPQTTQTALPIKSSRIESLQLNLRRQHSTRSHQSLLQTPSQSTAMSTPESAAFLAKKPTVKPTFEGVDYDDNKALRDAQDAIIREQWVKLMMSRLVQEELSKCYRKNGNNHLEKCGLLRERYLELMPYTKIRGFKFEQTVLPPKKPE
;
A
#
# COMPACT_ATOMS: atom_id res chain seq x y z
N MET A 1 -36.39 -31.09 -31.64
CA MET A 1 -35.95 -29.81 -32.23
C MET A 1 -35.30 -28.99 -31.13
N HIS A 2 -33.96 -28.92 -31.11
CA HIS A 2 -33.20 -28.10 -30.16
C HIS A 2 -32.40 -27.09 -30.99
N GLN A 3 -32.74 -25.81 -30.86
CA GLN A 3 -32.00 -24.73 -31.51
C GLN A 3 -30.67 -24.48 -30.77
N PRO A 4 -29.56 -24.23 -31.49
CA PRO A 4 -28.31 -23.79 -30.86
C PRO A 4 -28.37 -22.31 -30.42
N PRO A 5 -27.58 -21.89 -29.42
CA PRO A 5 -27.57 -20.52 -28.91
C PRO A 5 -26.90 -19.54 -29.90
N PRO A 6 -27.25 -18.24 -29.86
CA PRO A 6 -26.73 -17.25 -30.81
C PRO A 6 -25.26 -16.90 -30.56
N HIS A 7 -24.49 -16.85 -31.64
CA HIS A 7 -23.12 -16.32 -31.66
C HIS A 7 -23.14 -14.79 -31.50
N TYR A 8 -22.48 -14.27 -30.46
CA TYR A 8 -22.20 -12.84 -30.33
C TYR A 8 -20.98 -12.46 -31.17
N THR A 9 -21.19 -11.67 -32.22
CA THR A 9 -20.12 -11.01 -32.98
C THR A 9 -19.69 -9.72 -32.28
N TYR A 10 -18.42 -9.63 -31.88
CA TYR A 10 -17.80 -8.40 -31.38
C TYR A 10 -17.48 -7.48 -32.56
N GLN A 11 -18.04 -6.26 -32.57
CA GLN A 11 -17.57 -5.19 -33.47
C GLN A 11 -16.42 -4.41 -32.80
N PRO A 12 -15.28 -4.19 -33.48
CA PRO A 12 -14.25 -3.30 -32.97
C PRO A 12 -14.71 -1.84 -33.10
N GLN A 13 -14.63 -1.09 -32.01
CA GLN A 13 -14.87 0.35 -32.02
C GLN A 13 -13.77 1.06 -32.82
N THR A 14 -14.20 1.98 -33.68
CA THR A 14 -13.34 2.82 -34.51
C THR A 14 -12.55 3.79 -33.65
N THR A 15 -11.23 3.73 -33.75
CA THR A 15 -10.29 4.65 -33.09
C THR A 15 -10.45 6.05 -33.68
N GLN A 16 -10.87 7.02 -32.87
CA GLN A 16 -10.84 8.44 -33.27
C GLN A 16 -9.42 8.97 -33.17
N THR A 17 -8.87 9.37 -34.31
CA THR A 17 -7.60 10.07 -34.44
C THR A 17 -7.68 11.45 -33.77
N ALA A 18 -6.95 11.64 -32.67
CA ALA A 18 -6.81 12.94 -32.03
C ALA A 18 -5.94 13.88 -32.88
N LEU A 19 -6.44 15.08 -33.17
CA LEU A 19 -5.71 16.15 -33.85
C LEU A 19 -4.66 16.77 -32.90
N PRO A 20 -3.45 17.12 -33.37
CA PRO A 20 -2.41 17.69 -32.53
C PRO A 20 -2.71 19.15 -32.19
N ILE A 21 -2.93 19.42 -30.90
CA ILE A 21 -2.96 20.78 -30.34
C ILE A 21 -1.52 21.30 -30.32
N LYS A 22 -1.16 22.16 -31.28
CA LYS A 22 0.12 22.88 -31.29
C LYS A 22 0.10 23.97 -30.21
N SER A 23 0.48 23.63 -28.98
CA SER A 23 0.72 24.61 -27.92
C SER A 23 2.15 25.14 -27.99
N SER A 24 2.35 26.23 -28.72
CA SER A 24 3.64 26.94 -28.87
C SER A 24 4.17 27.58 -27.57
N ARG A 25 3.45 27.42 -26.45
CA ARG A 25 3.81 28.01 -25.15
C ARG A 25 4.61 27.06 -24.24
N ILE A 26 4.70 25.77 -24.57
CA ILE A 26 5.42 24.78 -23.74
C ILE A 26 6.92 24.71 -24.09
N GLU A 27 7.33 24.96 -25.34
CA GLU A 27 8.75 24.92 -25.72
C GLU A 27 9.59 26.05 -25.12
N SER A 28 8.99 27.23 -24.88
CA SER A 28 9.72 28.37 -24.29
C SER A 28 10.01 28.20 -22.79
N LEU A 29 9.27 27.33 -22.09
CA LEU A 29 9.53 27.00 -20.69
C LEU A 29 10.66 25.97 -20.53
N GLN A 30 10.93 25.13 -21.53
CA GLN A 30 11.99 24.12 -21.46
C GLN A 30 13.39 24.67 -21.72
N LEU A 31 13.55 25.75 -22.51
CA LEU A 31 14.87 26.35 -22.75
C LEU A 31 15.44 27.07 -21.51
N ASN A 32 14.58 27.59 -20.63
CA ASN A 32 15.01 28.30 -19.43
C ASN A 32 15.41 27.37 -18.27
N LEU A 33 14.86 26.14 -18.23
CA LEU A 33 15.26 25.14 -17.23
C LEU A 33 16.65 24.54 -17.54
N ARG A 34 17.07 24.53 -18.80
CA ARG A 34 18.40 24.03 -19.21
C ARG A 34 19.55 24.98 -18.87
N ARG A 35 19.26 26.26 -18.61
CA ARG A 35 20.28 27.29 -18.36
C ARG A 35 20.72 27.40 -16.90
N GLN A 36 19.96 26.85 -15.94
CA GLN A 36 20.27 26.97 -14.51
C GLN A 36 21.20 25.87 -13.97
N HIS A 37 21.51 24.84 -14.75
CA HIS A 37 22.31 23.70 -14.29
C HIS A 37 23.81 23.82 -14.61
N SER A 38 24.29 24.94 -15.15
CA SER A 38 25.67 25.08 -15.68
C SER A 38 26.67 25.82 -14.78
N THR A 39 26.32 26.13 -13.53
CA THR A 39 27.26 26.75 -12.57
C THR A 39 27.13 26.12 -11.19
N ARG A 40 27.55 24.86 -11.06
CA ARG A 40 27.91 24.31 -9.75
C ARG A 40 29.38 23.91 -9.82
N SER A 41 30.21 24.83 -9.36
CA SER A 41 31.65 24.66 -9.22
C SER A 41 31.97 23.40 -8.42
N HIS A 42 32.91 22.62 -8.94
CA HIS A 42 33.53 21.52 -8.23
C HIS A 42 34.38 22.07 -7.09
N GLN A 43 33.90 21.97 -5.85
CA GLN A 43 34.75 22.09 -4.67
C GLN A 43 34.93 20.70 -4.09
N SER A 44 36.11 20.13 -4.36
CA SER A 44 36.57 18.86 -3.83
C SER A 44 36.90 19.01 -2.35
N LEU A 45 36.12 18.37 -1.48
CA LEU A 45 36.50 18.11 -0.09
C LEU A 45 36.47 16.59 0.15
N LEU A 46 37.67 16.02 0.19
CA LEU A 46 38.13 14.91 1.04
C LEU A 46 37.08 13.83 1.38
N GLN A 47 37.18 12.72 0.66
CA GLN A 47 36.43 11.49 0.91
C GLN A 47 37.08 10.68 2.04
N THR A 48 36.35 10.51 3.14
CA THR A 48 36.57 9.49 4.18
C THR A 48 35.61 8.30 3.93
N PRO A 49 35.86 7.11 4.51
CA PRO A 49 35.61 5.84 3.85
C PRO A 49 34.14 5.40 3.91
N SER A 50 33.71 4.82 2.77
CA SER A 50 32.66 3.82 2.58
C SER A 50 31.75 3.55 3.79
N GLN A 51 30.59 4.21 3.83
CA GLN A 51 29.41 3.67 4.50
C GLN A 51 28.33 3.47 3.45
N SER A 52 27.87 2.23 3.37
CA SER A 52 26.73 1.76 2.58
C SER A 52 25.52 2.67 2.82
N THR A 53 25.13 3.45 1.82
CA THR A 53 23.95 4.30 1.84
C THR A 53 22.69 3.45 1.62
N ALA A 54 22.28 2.73 2.66
CA ALA A 54 20.89 2.30 2.81
C ALA A 54 20.01 3.55 3.03
N MET A 55 18.77 3.55 2.55
CA MET A 55 17.82 4.64 2.79
C MET A 55 17.48 4.76 4.28
N SER A 56 18.29 5.49 5.04
CA SER A 56 18.03 5.88 6.41
C SER A 56 17.84 7.40 6.48
N THR A 57 16.73 7.89 5.92
CA THR A 57 16.24 9.20 6.34
C THR A 57 15.88 9.06 7.83
N PRO A 58 16.42 9.89 8.74
CA PRO A 58 16.06 9.82 10.14
C PRO A 58 14.55 10.06 10.28
N GLU A 59 13.87 9.16 10.98
CA GLU A 59 12.44 9.25 11.26
C GLU A 59 12.17 10.58 11.97
N SER A 60 11.23 11.38 11.44
CA SER A 60 10.98 12.73 11.96
C SER A 60 10.42 12.65 13.38
N ALA A 61 10.81 13.60 14.25
CA ALA A 61 10.34 13.64 15.65
C ALA A 61 8.80 13.59 15.78
N ALA A 62 8.10 14.13 14.79
CA ALA A 62 6.64 14.09 14.71
C ALA A 62 6.07 12.67 14.51
N PHE A 63 6.77 11.79 13.79
CA PHE A 63 6.32 10.41 13.56
C PHE A 63 6.55 9.54 14.81
N LEU A 64 7.69 9.71 15.50
CA LEU A 64 7.95 9.02 16.77
C LEU A 64 6.88 9.36 17.82
N ALA A 65 6.48 10.65 17.90
CA ALA A 65 5.45 11.10 18.82
C ALA A 65 4.05 10.54 18.52
N LYS A 66 3.79 10.14 17.27
CA LYS A 66 2.48 9.62 16.82
C LYS A 66 2.38 8.10 16.86
N LYS A 67 3.51 7.40 17.08
CA LYS A 67 3.51 5.95 17.10
C LYS A 67 2.73 5.44 18.32
N PRO A 68 1.84 4.46 18.16
CA PRO A 68 1.10 3.91 19.29
C PRO A 68 2.06 3.11 20.17
N THR A 69 2.18 3.50 21.43
CA THR A 69 2.99 2.76 22.44
C THR A 69 2.22 1.58 23.03
N VAL A 70 0.88 1.57 22.90
CA VAL A 70 0.00 0.57 23.49
C VAL A 70 -0.08 -0.67 22.59
N LYS A 71 -0.09 -1.86 23.21
CA LYS A 71 -0.30 -3.12 22.49
C LYS A 71 -1.69 -3.13 21.82
N PRO A 72 -1.87 -3.83 20.68
CA PRO A 72 -3.13 -3.88 19.94
C PRO A 72 -4.18 -4.80 20.60
N THR A 73 -4.43 -4.61 21.89
CA THR A 73 -5.36 -5.39 22.71
C THR A 73 -6.01 -4.48 23.74
N PHE A 74 -7.26 -4.74 24.12
CA PHE A 74 -7.95 -4.03 25.22
C PHE A 74 -7.62 -4.61 26.62
N GLU A 75 -6.73 -5.59 26.71
CA GLU A 75 -6.35 -6.19 27.98
C GLU A 75 -5.59 -5.18 28.87
N GLY A 76 -6.18 -4.84 30.02
CA GLY A 76 -5.56 -3.94 30.99
C GLY A 76 -5.65 -2.45 30.63
N VAL A 77 -6.49 -2.09 29.66
CA VAL A 77 -6.85 -0.69 29.38
C VAL A 77 -7.94 -0.26 30.35
N ASP A 78 -7.73 0.86 31.01
CA ASP A 78 -8.78 1.54 31.79
C ASP A 78 -9.77 2.21 30.83
N TYR A 79 -11.06 1.93 31.01
CA TYR A 79 -12.12 2.45 30.15
C TYR A 79 -12.55 3.86 30.56
N ASP A 80 -12.26 4.28 31.80
CA ASP A 80 -12.57 5.62 32.29
C ASP A 80 -11.55 6.66 31.77
N ASP A 81 -10.33 6.23 31.44
CA ASP A 81 -9.35 7.05 30.72
C ASP A 81 -9.63 7.06 29.20
N ASN A 82 -10.27 8.15 28.76
CA ASN A 82 -10.58 8.41 27.36
C ASN A 82 -9.34 8.38 26.46
N LYS A 83 -8.16 8.79 26.94
CA LYS A 83 -6.95 8.81 26.12
C LYS A 83 -6.45 7.38 25.88
N ALA A 84 -6.28 6.59 26.95
CA ALA A 84 -5.84 5.21 26.86
C ALA A 84 -6.80 4.37 26.01
N LEU A 85 -8.11 4.56 26.16
CA LEU A 85 -9.12 3.87 25.37
C LEU A 85 -8.98 4.18 23.86
N ARG A 86 -8.79 5.45 23.48
CA ARG A 86 -8.61 5.84 22.07
C ARG A 86 -7.31 5.31 21.48
N ASP A 87 -6.23 5.35 22.25
CA ASP A 87 -4.95 4.80 21.83
C ASP A 87 -5.05 3.28 21.55
N ALA A 88 -5.78 2.54 22.39
CA ALA A 88 -6.04 1.11 22.19
C ALA A 88 -6.95 0.82 20.97
N GLN A 89 -8.02 1.60 20.79
CA GLN A 89 -8.89 1.51 19.61
C GLN A 89 -8.09 1.69 18.32
N ASP A 90 -7.26 2.74 18.26
CA ASP A 90 -6.48 3.02 17.07
C ASP A 90 -5.40 1.95 16.84
N ALA A 91 -4.77 1.39 17.89
CA ALA A 91 -3.80 0.32 17.76
C ALA A 91 -4.41 -0.92 17.08
N ILE A 92 -5.62 -1.32 17.49
CA ILE A 92 -6.34 -2.47 16.91
C ILE A 92 -6.69 -2.21 15.44
N ILE A 93 -7.19 -1.02 15.11
CA ILE A 93 -7.53 -0.68 13.73
C ILE A 93 -6.28 -0.68 12.84
N ARG A 94 -5.16 -0.15 13.32
CA ARG A 94 -3.89 -0.15 12.56
C ARG A 94 -3.42 -1.57 12.26
N GLU A 95 -3.48 -2.50 13.21
CA GLU A 95 -3.12 -3.90 12.96
C GLU A 95 -4.05 -4.58 11.94
N GLN A 96 -5.35 -4.27 11.96
CA GLN A 96 -6.27 -4.75 10.93
C GLN A 96 -5.87 -4.22 9.54
N TRP A 97 -5.48 -2.95 9.44
CA TRP A 97 -4.96 -2.37 8.19
C TRP A 97 -3.65 -3.01 7.75
N VAL A 98 -2.73 -3.30 8.67
CA VAL A 98 -1.46 -3.98 8.35
C VAL A 98 -1.73 -5.35 7.74
N LYS A 99 -2.58 -6.18 8.36
CA LYS A 99 -2.93 -7.49 7.80
C LYS A 99 -3.60 -7.40 6.43
N LEU A 100 -4.44 -6.39 6.23
CA LEU A 100 -5.08 -6.12 4.96
C LEU A 100 -4.07 -5.65 3.90
N MET A 101 -3.08 -4.82 4.26
CA MET A 101 -1.96 -4.49 3.36
C MET A 101 -1.17 -5.74 2.98
N MET A 102 -0.89 -6.63 3.93
CA MET A 102 -0.21 -7.90 3.65
C MET A 102 -0.97 -8.74 2.62
N SER A 103 -2.30 -8.84 2.74
CA SER A 103 -3.12 -9.55 1.75
C SER A 103 -3.06 -8.93 0.35
N ARG A 104 -3.00 -7.59 0.26
CA ARG A 104 -2.92 -6.87 -1.03
C ARG A 104 -1.58 -7.11 -1.73
N LEU A 105 -0.48 -7.08 -0.99
CA LEU A 105 0.85 -7.39 -1.54
C LEU A 105 0.88 -8.80 -2.15
N VAL A 106 0.32 -9.78 -1.45
CA VAL A 106 0.23 -11.15 -1.95
C VAL A 106 -0.68 -11.24 -3.18
N GLN A 107 -1.81 -10.52 -3.19
CA GLN A 107 -2.72 -10.49 -4.34
C GLN A 107 -2.08 -9.88 -5.59
N GLU A 108 -1.31 -8.79 -5.43
CA GLU A 108 -0.58 -8.15 -6.53
C GLU A 108 0.48 -9.09 -7.10
N GLU A 109 1.22 -9.78 -6.25
CA GLU A 109 2.24 -10.74 -6.68
C GLU A 109 1.63 -11.99 -7.34
N LEU A 110 0.53 -12.50 -6.80
CA LEU A 110 -0.24 -13.58 -7.41
C LEU A 110 -0.75 -13.18 -8.81
N SER A 111 -1.26 -11.96 -8.95
CA SER A 111 -1.72 -11.44 -10.24
C SER A 111 -0.58 -11.36 -11.27
N LYS A 112 0.62 -10.95 -10.85
CA LYS A 112 1.81 -10.97 -11.72
C LYS A 112 2.21 -12.40 -12.09
N CYS A 113 2.15 -13.35 -11.15
CA CYS A 113 2.47 -14.76 -11.41
C CYS A 113 1.52 -15.36 -12.46
N TYR A 114 0.22 -15.06 -12.38
CA TYR A 114 -0.77 -15.53 -13.36
C TYR A 114 -0.51 -14.95 -14.76
N ARG A 115 -0.21 -13.65 -14.85
CA ARG A 115 0.12 -13.01 -16.12
C ARG A 115 1.42 -13.53 -16.74
N LYS A 116 2.41 -13.88 -15.91
CA LYS A 116 3.72 -14.38 -16.36
C LYS A 116 3.66 -15.83 -16.85
N ASN A 117 2.90 -16.70 -16.19
CA ASN A 117 2.91 -18.14 -16.46
C ASN A 117 1.75 -18.63 -17.35
N GLY A 118 0.75 -17.77 -17.63
CA GLY A 118 -0.38 -18.12 -18.50
C GLY A 118 -1.05 -19.41 -18.04
N ASN A 119 -1.32 -20.35 -18.96
CA ASN A 119 -1.98 -21.62 -18.66
C ASN A 119 -1.20 -22.50 -17.66
N ASN A 120 0.07 -22.22 -17.38
CA ASN A 120 0.89 -22.97 -16.41
C ASN A 120 0.82 -22.40 -14.98
N HIS A 121 -0.11 -21.49 -14.69
CA HIS A 121 -0.20 -20.86 -13.37
C HIS A 121 -0.57 -21.85 -12.25
N LEU A 122 -1.20 -22.98 -12.57
CA LEU A 122 -1.65 -23.97 -11.57
C LEU A 122 -0.48 -24.66 -10.86
N GLU A 123 0.58 -25.00 -11.59
CA GLU A 123 1.78 -25.62 -11.03
C GLU A 123 2.74 -24.57 -10.45
N LYS A 124 2.88 -23.42 -11.12
CA LYS A 124 3.91 -22.42 -10.78
C LYS A 124 3.49 -21.43 -9.70
N CYS A 125 2.20 -21.11 -9.57
CA CYS A 125 1.72 -20.07 -8.65
C CYS A 125 1.03 -20.65 -7.40
N GLY A 126 1.13 -21.95 -7.14
CA GLY A 126 0.45 -22.64 -6.03
C GLY A 126 0.75 -22.04 -4.65
N LEU A 127 2.02 -21.73 -4.38
CA LEU A 127 2.45 -21.19 -3.08
C LEU A 127 1.86 -19.79 -2.80
N LEU A 128 1.81 -18.92 -3.81
CA LEU A 128 1.18 -17.59 -3.68
C LEU A 128 -0.33 -17.70 -3.50
N ARG A 129 -0.97 -18.66 -4.17
CA ARG A 129 -2.40 -18.94 -4.02
C ARG A 129 -2.72 -19.40 -2.60
N GLU A 130 -1.96 -20.34 -2.06
CA GLU A 130 -2.14 -20.85 -0.70
C GLU A 130 -1.96 -19.73 0.33
N ARG A 131 -0.90 -18.92 0.18
CA ARG A 131 -0.69 -17.77 1.07
C ARG A 131 -1.80 -16.73 0.97
N TYR A 132 -2.36 -16.51 -0.22
CA TYR A 132 -3.51 -15.63 -0.40
C TYR A 132 -4.74 -16.17 0.34
N LEU A 133 -5.01 -17.47 0.27
CA LEU A 133 -6.13 -18.11 0.96
C LEU A 133 -5.99 -18.03 2.49
N GLU A 134 -4.78 -18.23 3.01
CA GLU A 134 -4.48 -18.04 4.44
C GLU A 134 -4.76 -16.60 4.92
N LEU A 135 -4.50 -15.61 4.05
CA LEU A 135 -4.70 -14.19 4.37
C LEU A 135 -6.11 -13.69 4.04
N MET A 136 -6.92 -14.47 3.32
CA MET A 136 -8.28 -14.12 2.89
C MET A 136 -9.19 -13.65 4.05
N PRO A 137 -9.16 -14.24 5.26
CA PRO A 137 -9.99 -13.79 6.39
C PRO A 137 -9.69 -12.36 6.87
N TYR A 138 -8.50 -11.84 6.56
CA TYR A 138 -8.03 -10.51 7.00
C TYR A 138 -8.18 -9.43 5.93
N THR A 139 -8.81 -9.75 4.79
CA THR A 139 -9.07 -8.80 3.68
C THR A 139 -10.10 -7.72 4.03
N LYS A 140 -10.77 -7.84 5.18
CA LYS A 140 -11.80 -6.92 5.65
C LYS A 140 -11.48 -6.42 7.05
N ILE A 141 -11.73 -5.13 7.24
CA ILE A 141 -11.60 -4.44 8.54
C ILE A 141 -12.93 -4.62 9.27
N ARG A 142 -12.88 -5.19 10.47
CA ARG A 142 -14.08 -5.46 11.30
C ARG A 142 -14.39 -4.33 12.27
N GLY A 143 -13.42 -3.45 12.54
CA GLY A 143 -13.53 -2.41 13.55
C GLY A 143 -13.04 -2.89 14.92
N PHE A 144 -13.13 -2.03 15.93
CA PHE A 144 -12.68 -2.34 17.30
C PHE A 144 -13.82 -2.73 18.25
N LYS A 145 -15.09 -2.46 17.87
CA LYS A 145 -16.24 -2.63 18.77
C LYS A 145 -16.44 -4.07 19.23
N PHE A 146 -16.21 -5.04 18.34
CA PHE A 146 -16.37 -6.45 18.67
C PHE A 146 -15.39 -6.88 19.77
N GLU A 147 -14.09 -6.66 19.58
CA GLU A 147 -13.07 -6.90 20.61
C GLU A 147 -13.33 -6.14 21.92
N GLN A 148 -13.85 -4.91 21.84
CA GLN A 148 -14.19 -4.11 23.02
C GLN A 148 -15.37 -4.71 23.82
N THR A 149 -16.37 -5.30 23.16
CA THR A 149 -17.53 -5.90 23.84
C THR A 149 -17.24 -7.26 24.47
N VAL A 150 -16.25 -7.99 23.95
CA VAL A 150 -15.94 -9.36 24.41
C VAL A 150 -15.03 -9.35 25.65
N LEU A 151 -14.23 -8.30 25.84
CA LEU A 151 -13.31 -8.20 26.96
C LEU A 151 -13.93 -7.40 28.12
N PRO A 152 -13.97 -7.94 29.35
CA PRO A 152 -14.49 -7.20 30.48
C PRO A 152 -13.58 -6.01 30.83
N PRO A 153 -14.15 -4.83 31.16
CA PRO A 153 -13.36 -3.70 31.62
C PRO A 153 -12.69 -4.05 32.95
N LYS A 154 -11.38 -3.84 33.05
CA LYS A 154 -10.69 -3.89 34.34
C LYS A 154 -10.78 -2.50 34.97
N LYS A 155 -11.44 -2.41 36.13
CA LYS A 155 -11.38 -1.19 36.94
C LYS A 155 -9.99 -1.07 37.55
N PRO A 156 -9.40 0.12 37.61
CA PRO A 156 -8.27 0.37 38.50
C PRO A 156 -8.75 0.14 39.95
N GLU A 157 -8.00 -0.66 40.70
CA GLU A 157 -8.16 -0.85 42.15
C GLU A 157 -7.77 0.43 42.90
#